data_AF-A0A653AEW3-F1
#
_entry.id   AF-A0A653AEW3-F1
#
_cell.length_a   1.000
_cell.length_b   1.000
_cell.length_c   1.000
_cell.angle_alpha   90.00
_cell.angle_beta   90.00
_cell.angle_gamma   90.00
#
_symmetry.space_group_name_H-M   'P 1'
#
loop_
_entity.id
_entity.type
_entity.pdbx_description
1 polymer ?
#
loop_
_entity_poly.entity_id
_entity_poly.type
_entity_poly.pdbx_seq_one_letter_code
_entity_poly.pdbx_strand_id
1 'polypeptide(L)' 'MDNSRLKGVWEQLKGKAKQEWGELTDDDLKYEEGREDEMFGKLQSKLGKTKDEIANWFEKQMDKLENKLE' A
#
# COMPACT_ATOMS: atom_id res chain seq x y z
N MET A 1 16.75 -8.53 4.58
CA MET A 1 15.74 -8.54 3.51
C MET A 1 16.32 -7.80 2.32
N ASP A 2 16.38 -8.42 1.14
CA ASP A 2 16.87 -7.77 -0.07
C ASP A 2 15.91 -6.65 -0.48
N ASN A 3 16.41 -5.42 -0.64
CA ASN A 3 15.64 -4.24 -1.06
C ASN A 3 14.82 -4.50 -2.35
N SER A 4 15.31 -5.38 -3.22
CA SER A 4 14.63 -5.83 -4.45
C SER A 4 13.31 -6.57 -4.21
N ARG A 5 13.17 -7.35 -3.12
CA ARG A 5 11.93 -8.08 -2.82
C ARG A 5 10.83 -7.12 -2.34
N LEU A 6 11.19 -6.18 -1.46
CA LEU A 6 10.28 -5.17 -0.94
C LEU A 6 9.66 -4.34 -2.06
N LYS A 7 10.48 -3.91 -3.03
CA LYS A 7 9.98 -3.19 -4.21
C LYS A 7 8.98 -4.02 -5.02
N GLY A 8 9.27 -5.31 -5.26
CA GLY A 8 8.37 -6.20 -5.99
C GLY A 8 7.04 -6.47 -5.26
N VAL A 9 7.09 -6.67 -3.94
CA VAL A 9 5.89 -6.81 -3.09
C VAL A 9 5.07 -5.51 -3.09
N TRP A 10 5.74 -4.36 -3.02
CA TRP A 10 5.07 -3.05 -3.07
C TRP A 10 4.32 -2.83 -4.39
N GLU A 11 4.92 -3.15 -5.55
CA GLU A 11 4.20 -3.06 -6.84
C GLU A 11 2.92 -3.92 -6.86
N GLN A 12 2.97 -5.12 -6.27
CA GLN A 12 1.77 -5.96 -6.15
C GLN A 12 0.73 -5.40 -5.18
N LEU A 13 1.17 -4.85 -4.04
CA LEU A 13 0.30 -4.17 -3.08
C LEU A 13 -0.44 -3.00 -3.74
N LYS A 14 0.26 -2.20 -4.55
CA LYS A 14 -0.35 -1.10 -5.29
C LYS A 14 -1.41 -1.59 -6.27
N GLY A 15 -1.13 -2.67 -7.00
CA GLY A 15 -2.12 -3.30 -7.88
C GLY A 15 -3.39 -3.72 -7.12
N LYS A 16 -3.22 -4.39 -5.97
CA LYS A 16 -4.33 -4.79 -5.10
C LYS A 16 -5.10 -3.60 -4.55
N ALA A 17 -4.41 -2.53 -4.17
CA ALA A 17 -5.05 -1.34 -3.61
C ALA A 17 -5.93 -0.65 -4.66
N LYS A 18 -5.45 -0.55 -5.91
CA LYS A 18 -6.27 -0.04 -7.03
C LYS A 18 -7.46 -0.93 -7.37
N GLN A 19 -7.34 -2.25 -7.16
CA GLN A 19 -8.45 -3.19 -7.35
C GLN A 19 -9.51 -3.10 -6.24
N GLU A 20 -9.09 -2.96 -4.99
CA GLU A 20 -9.98 -2.76 -3.84
C GLU A 20 -10.65 -1.39 -3.89
N TRP A 21 -9.87 -0.36 -4.25
CA TRP A 21 -10.28 1.03 -4.30
C TRP A 21 -10.02 1.59 -5.69
N GLY A 22 -11.02 1.49 -6.56
CA GLY A 22 -10.92 1.95 -7.97
C GLY A 22 -10.69 3.46 -8.16
N GLU A 23 -10.75 4.24 -7.08
CA GLU A 23 -10.43 5.67 -7.04
C GLU A 23 -8.94 5.99 -6.81
N LEU A 24 -8.16 4.99 -6.39
CA LEU A 24 -6.73 5.13 -6.16
C LEU A 24 -5.96 5.06 -7.46
N THR A 25 -4.94 5.89 -7.56
CA THR A 25 -4.01 5.92 -8.68
C THR A 25 -2.61 5.54 -8.23
N ASP A 26 -1.73 5.29 -9.19
CA ASP A 26 -0.32 5.04 -8.91
C ASP A 26 0.38 6.20 -8.16
N ASP A 27 -0.10 7.44 -8.31
CA ASP A 27 0.41 8.60 -7.56
C ASP A 27 0.02 8.57 -6.09
N ASP A 28 -1.24 8.19 -5.79
CA ASP A 28 -1.75 8.10 -4.41
C ASP A 28 -1.03 7.02 -3.60
N LEU A 29 -0.54 6.00 -4.31
CA LEU A 29 0.14 4.84 -3.76
C LEU A 29 1.66 4.93 -3.89
N LYS A 30 2.18 6.07 -4.33
CA LYS A 30 3.62 6.27 -4.50
C LYS A 30 4.26 6.38 -3.12
N TYR A 31 4.97 5.33 -2.71
CA TYR A 31 5.83 5.37 -1.53
C TYR A 31 7.09 6.16 -1.83
N GLU A 32 7.33 7.20 -1.04
CA GLU A 32 8.56 7.97 -1.05
C GLU A 32 9.04 8.08 0.40
N GLU A 33 10.29 7.71 0.64
CA GLU A 33 10.88 7.69 1.98
C GLU A 33 10.78 9.09 2.61
N GLY A 34 10.24 9.17 3.83
CA GLY A 34 9.99 10.44 4.52
C GLY A 34 8.71 11.18 4.10
N ARG A 35 7.93 10.66 3.13
CA ARG A 35 6.61 11.19 2.75
C ARG A 35 5.45 10.25 3.07
N GLU A 36 5.66 9.34 3.99
CA GLU A 36 4.67 8.34 4.38
C GLU A 36 3.38 9.00 4.86
N ASP A 37 3.47 10.03 5.70
CA ASP A 37 2.32 10.79 6.18
C ASP A 37 1.57 11.52 5.06
N GLU A 38 2.24 12.01 4.01
CA GLU A 38 1.60 12.63 2.85
C GLU A 38 0.81 11.58 2.05
N MET A 39 1.41 10.40 1.82
CA MET A 39 0.74 9.28 1.15
C MET A 39 -0.50 8.85 1.94
N PHE A 40 -0.36 8.60 3.24
CA PHE A 40 -1.48 8.23 4.09
C PHE A 40 -2.55 9.34 4.13
N GLY A 41 -2.18 10.61 4.23
CA GLY A 41 -3.14 11.73 4.21
C GLY A 41 -3.98 11.81 2.93
N LYS A 42 -3.35 11.58 1.76
CA LYS A 42 -4.05 11.45 0.48
C LYS A 42 -5.03 10.28 0.49
N LEU A 43 -4.58 9.11 0.93
CA LEU A 43 -5.40 7.90 1.01
C LEU A 43 -6.58 8.07 1.99
N GLN A 44 -6.36 8.67 3.15
CA GLN A 44 -7.43 8.97 4.10
C GLN A 44 -8.49 9.90 3.49
N SER A 45 -8.06 10.93 2.75
CA SER A 45 -8.98 11.89 2.13
C SER A 45 -9.77 11.29 0.98
N LYS A 46 -9.16 10.40 0.19
CA LYS A 46 -9.83 9.69 -0.91
C LYS A 46 -10.79 8.63 -0.38
N LEU A 47 -10.24 7.69 0.38
CA LEU A 47 -10.97 6.50 0.86
C LEU A 47 -11.97 6.81 1.97
N GLY A 48 -11.87 7.99 2.61
CA GLY A 48 -12.64 8.33 3.80
C GLY A 48 -12.32 7.43 5.00
N LYS A 49 -11.13 6.81 5.01
CA LYS A 49 -10.70 5.84 6.03
C LYS A 49 -9.66 6.42 6.97
N THR A 50 -9.50 5.80 8.13
CA THR A 50 -8.43 6.16 9.06
C THR A 50 -7.07 5.62 8.59
N LYS A 51 -5.98 6.28 8.97
CA LYS A 51 -4.60 5.80 8.72
C LYS A 51 -4.42 4.36 9.21
N ASP A 52 -5.01 4.03 10.35
CA ASP A 52 -4.97 2.68 10.94
C ASP A 52 -5.64 1.64 10.05
N GLU A 53 -6.86 1.90 9.55
CA GLU A 53 -7.54 0.98 8.63
C GLU A 53 -6.73 0.73 7.36
N ILE A 54 -6.16 1.81 6.80
CA ILE A 54 -5.35 1.73 5.58
C ILE A 54 -4.08 0.93 5.87
N ALA A 55 -3.35 1.24 6.94
CA ALA A 55 -2.14 0.54 7.35
C ALA A 55 -2.40 -0.95 7.62
N ASN A 56 -3.47 -1.27 8.35
CA ASN A 56 -3.89 -2.65 8.64
C ASN A 56 -4.22 -3.42 7.35
N TRP A 57 -4.88 -2.77 6.38
CA TRP A 57 -5.11 -3.40 5.08
C TRP A 57 -3.79 -3.67 4.36
N PHE A 58 -2.85 -2.72 4.31
CA PHE A 58 -1.55 -2.93 3.66
C PHE A 58 -0.75 -4.05 4.34
N GLU A 59 -0.69 -4.05 5.66
CA GLU A 59 -0.02 -5.09 6.45
C GLU A 59 -0.60 -6.47 6.15
N LYS A 60 -1.93 -6.61 6.17
CA LYS A 60 -2.60 -7.87 5.81
C LYS A 60 -2.34 -8.31 4.39
N GLN A 61 -2.27 -7.38 3.44
CA GLN A 61 -1.96 -7.76 2.06
C GLN A 61 -0.47 -8.12 1.90
N MET A 62 0.42 -7.49 2.67
CA MET A 62 1.85 -7.79 2.67
C MET A 62 2.09 -9.20 3.21
N ASP A 63 1.53 -9.52 4.37
CA ASP A 63 1.56 -10.86 4.97
C ASP A 63 1.04 -11.94 4.00
N LYS A 64 -0.11 -11.69 3.35
CA LYS A 64 -0.65 -12.59 2.33
C LYS A 64 0.26 -12.80 1.12
N LEU A 65 1.03 -11.79 0.73
CA LEU A 65 1.96 -11.87 -0.39
C LEU A 65 3.24 -12.61 0.02
N GLU A 66 3.72 -12.39 1.24
CA GLU A 66 4.88 -13.08 1.79
C GLU A 66 4.60 -14.57 2.00
N ASN A 67 3.46 -14.93 2.62
CA ASN A 67 3.06 -16.33 2.84
C ASN A 67 2.75 -17.08 1.54
N LYS A 68 2.45 -16.37 0.44
CA LYS A 68 2.32 -16.98 -0.90
C LYS A 68 3.65 -17.31 -1.58
N LEU A 69 4.76 -16.77 -1.07
CA LEU A 69 6.11 -16.99 -1.60
C LEU A 69 6.86 -18.11 -0.86
N GLU A 70 6.26 -18.66 0.20
CA GLU A 70 6.67 -19.89 0.90
C GLU A 70 6.07 -21.14 0.24
#